data_AF-A0A923KP79-F1
#
_entry.id   AF-A0A923KP79-F1
#
_cell.length_a   1.000
_cell.length_b   1.000
_cell.length_c   1.000
_cell.angle_alpha   90.00
_cell.angle_beta   90.00
_cell.angle_gamma   90.00
#
_symmetry.space_group_name_H-M   'P 1'
#
loop_
_entity.id
_entity.type
_entity.pdbx_description
1 polymer ?
#
loop_
_entity_poly.entity_id
_entity_poly.type
_entity_poly.pdbx_seq_one_letter_code
_entity_poly.pdbx_strand_id
1 'polypeptide(L)'
;MSIITDAIEDLKNNQGVEIIIAEPVGSCTDLSATINQPLKEKFNEQLIIAPLTVLVDPMKLMDILNETPTELHKSSEYILKKQLEEADIIVINKLDLLVTETLESDSYYT
;
A
#
# COMPACT_ATOMS: atom_id res chain seq x y z
N MET A 1 15.40 16.06 -4.62
CA MET A 1 15.32 15.00 -3.58
C MET A 1 15.15 15.63 -2.19
N SER A 2 14.21 16.59 -2.02
CA SER A 2 14.12 17.40 -0.79
C SER A 2 12.72 17.50 -0.16
N ILE A 3 11.62 17.39 -0.92
CA ILE A 3 10.27 17.69 -0.37
C ILE A 3 9.89 16.83 0.85
N ILE A 4 10.04 15.51 0.78
CA ILE A 4 9.63 14.62 1.89
C ILE A 4 10.56 14.76 3.10
N THR A 5 11.86 14.94 2.89
CA THR A 5 12.82 15.06 3.99
C THR A 5 12.65 16.38 4.73
N ASP A 6 12.39 17.46 3.99
CA ASP A 6 12.17 18.79 4.56
C ASP A 6 10.85 18.82 5.35
N ALA A 7 9.80 18.17 4.83
CA ALA A 7 8.52 18.02 5.52
C ALA A 7 8.66 17.23 6.83
N ILE A 8 9.44 16.15 6.85
CA ILE A 8 9.69 15.37 8.07
C ILE A 8 10.45 16.20 9.11
N GLU A 9 11.46 16.97 8.70
CA GLU A 9 12.19 17.85 9.61
C GLU A 9 11.28 18.91 10.25
N ASP A 10 10.38 19.52 9.47
CA ASP A 10 9.42 20.51 9.97
C ASP A 10 8.43 19.89 10.97
N LEU A 11 7.79 18.78 10.61
CA LEU A 11 6.83 18.07 11.46
C LEU A 11 7.45 17.66 12.81
N LYS A 12 8.69 17.19 12.77
CA LYS A 12 9.41 16.75 13.98
C LYS A 12 9.83 17.93 14.85
N ASN A 13 10.48 18.94 14.27
CA ASN A 13 11.13 20.00 15.05
C ASN A 13 10.16 21.10 15.48
N ASN A 14 9.11 21.36 14.69
CA ASN A 14 8.23 22.51 14.91
C ASN A 14 6.82 22.12 15.37
N GLN A 15 6.40 20.87 15.16
CA GLN A 15 5.02 20.44 15.46
C GLN A 15 4.91 19.31 16.49
N GLY A 16 6.02 18.72 16.95
CA GLY A 16 6.01 17.69 18.00
C GLY A 16 5.29 16.41 17.57
N VAL A 17 5.29 16.08 16.28
CA VAL A 17 4.64 14.89 15.74
C VAL A 17 5.43 13.64 16.07
N GLU A 18 4.74 12.63 16.62
CA GLU A 18 5.36 11.34 16.98
C GLU A 18 5.20 10.27 15.88
N ILE A 19 4.14 10.37 15.07
CA ILE A 19 3.82 9.37 14.02
C ILE A 19 3.53 10.11 12.72
N ILE A 20 4.22 9.68 11.65
CA ILE A 20 4.03 10.18 10.29
C ILE A 20 3.56 9.03 9.41
N ILE A 21 2.40 9.21 8.77
CA ILE A 21 1.92 8.30 7.73
C ILE A 21 2.17 8.98 6.39
N ALA A 22 3.10 8.44 5.61
CA ALA A 22 3.44 8.96 4.29
C ALA A 22 2.74 8.11 3.22
N GLU A 23 1.75 8.69 2.54
CA GLU A 23 1.10 8.07 1.39
C GLU A 23 1.79 8.51 0.08
N PRO A 24 2.34 7.58 -0.71
CA PRO A 24 2.87 7.91 -2.03
C PRO A 24 1.74 7.99 -3.06
N VAL A 25 2.01 8.66 -4.17
CA VAL A 25 1.08 8.66 -5.31
C VAL A 25 0.86 7.24 -5.82
N GLY A 26 -0.40 6.87 -6.08
CA GLY A 26 -0.77 5.49 -6.44
C GLY A 26 -0.16 4.95 -7.73
N SER A 27 0.46 5.80 -8.55
CA SER A 27 1.17 5.41 -9.77
C SER A 27 2.66 5.12 -9.58
N CYS A 28 3.19 5.27 -8.36
CA CYS A 28 4.59 5.06 -8.07
C CYS A 28 4.92 3.56 -7.93
N THR A 29 6.06 3.16 -8.49
CA THR A 29 6.74 1.88 -8.16
C THR A 29 8.08 2.20 -7.51
N ASP A 30 8.78 1.19 -7.01
CA ASP A 30 10.11 1.30 -6.44
C ASP A 30 10.14 2.22 -5.20
N LEU A 31 9.09 2.15 -4.38
CA LEU A 31 8.94 2.94 -3.15
C LEU A 31 10.03 2.62 -2.14
N SER A 32 10.47 1.35 -2.10
CA SER A 32 11.58 0.96 -1.25
C SER A 32 12.87 1.71 -1.62
N ALA A 33 13.19 1.81 -2.91
CA ALA A 33 14.39 2.47 -3.39
C ALA A 33 14.30 4.00 -3.37
N THR A 34 13.11 4.55 -3.64
CA THR A 34 12.93 5.99 -3.83
C THR A 34 12.52 6.75 -2.56
N ILE A 35 11.94 6.06 -1.58
CA ILE A 35 11.49 6.65 -0.31
C ILE A 35 12.19 6.00 0.88
N ASN A 36 12.06 4.67 1.05
CA ASN A 36 12.53 4.03 2.28
C ASN A 36 14.05 4.09 2.43
N GLN A 37 14.83 3.85 1.38
CA GLN A 37 16.28 3.93 1.43
C GLN A 37 16.79 5.35 1.74
N PRO A 38 16.36 6.42 1.05
CA PRO A 38 16.73 7.78 1.41
C PRO A 38 16.36 8.18 2.84
N LEU A 39 15.20 7.74 3.34
CA LEU A 39 14.80 8.01 4.73
C LEU A 39 15.68 7.29 5.74
N LYS A 40 16.03 6.02 5.47
CA LYS A 40 16.98 5.27 6.29
C LYS A 40 18.36 5.92 6.28
N GLU A 41 18.85 6.38 5.15
CA GLU A 41 20.18 7.02 5.06
C GLU A 41 20.24 8.37 5.79
N LYS A 42 19.21 9.21 5.65
CA LYS A 42 19.21 10.57 6.21
C LYS A 42 18.75 10.64 7.67
N PHE A 43 17.89 9.71 8.12
CA PHE A 43 17.23 9.79 9.42
C PHE A 43 17.32 8.50 10.27
N ASN A 44 18.29 7.60 10.01
CA ASN A 44 18.45 6.33 10.75
C ASN A 44 18.39 6.43 12.28
N GLU A 45 18.91 7.51 12.86
CA GLU A 45 18.95 7.73 14.32
C GLU A 45 17.74 8.50 14.85
N GLN A 46 16.90 9.03 13.95
CA GLN A 46 15.85 9.99 14.29
C GLN A 46 14.44 9.46 14.00
N LEU A 47 14.32 8.46 13.12
CA LEU A 47 13.05 7.85 12.73
C LEU A 47 13.14 6.34 12.84
N ILE A 48 12.07 5.74 13.34
CA ILE A 48 11.83 4.30 13.21
C ILE A 48 10.97 4.13 11.97
N ILE A 49 11.56 3.60 10.89
CA ILE A 49 10.83 3.33 9.65
C ILE A 49 10.03 2.04 9.81
N ALA A 50 8.71 2.15 9.79
CA ALA A 50 7.80 1.01 9.81
C ALA A 50 7.83 0.23 8.49
N PRO A 51 7.39 -1.05 8.47
CA PRO A 51 7.31 -1.85 7.24
C PRO A 51 6.43 -1.22 6.16
N LEU A 52 6.81 -1.38 4.89
CA LEU A 52 6.03 -0.89 3.75
C LEU A 52 4.71 -1.67 3.67
N THR A 53 3.61 -0.96 3.85
CA THR A 53 2.27 -1.56 3.84
C THR A 53 1.53 -1.19 2.55
N VAL A 54 1.01 -2.18 1.84
CA VAL A 54 0.17 -2.00 0.64
C VAL A 54 -1.25 -2.46 0.92
N LEU A 55 -2.20 -1.54 0.74
CA LEU A 55 -3.62 -1.83 0.89
C LEU A 55 -4.19 -2.28 -0.45
N VAL A 56 -4.94 -3.38 -0.43
CA VAL A 56 -5.54 -3.96 -1.64
C VAL A 56 -7.01 -4.31 -1.41
N ASP A 57 -7.78 -4.10 -2.48
CA ASP A 57 -9.19 -4.50 -2.57
C ASP A 57 -9.28 -6.02 -2.87
N PRO A 58 -10.05 -6.81 -2.10
CA PRO A 58 -10.09 -8.25 -2.24
C PRO A 58 -10.57 -8.72 -3.61
N MET A 59 -11.50 -8.00 -4.25
CA MET A 59 -12.00 -8.38 -5.58
C MET A 59 -10.89 -8.25 -6.63
N LYS A 60 -10.17 -7.14 -6.59
CA LYS A 60 -9.03 -6.89 -7.50
C LYS A 60 -7.87 -7.83 -7.24
N LEU A 61 -7.62 -8.17 -5.97
CA LEU A 61 -6.60 -9.14 -5.61
C LEU A 61 -6.95 -10.53 -6.15
N MET A 62 -8.20 -10.96 -6.02
CA MET A 62 -8.68 -12.23 -6.60
C MET A 62 -8.50 -12.25 -8.11
N ASP A 63 -8.84 -11.16 -8.82
CA ASP A 63 -8.65 -11.09 -10.27
C ASP A 63 -7.19 -11.31 -10.67
N ILE A 64 -6.29 -10.62 -9.96
CA ILE A 64 -4.85 -10.70 -10.20
C ILE A 64 -4.30 -12.08 -9.89
N LEU A 65 -4.73 -12.72 -8.80
CA LEU A 65 -4.24 -14.03 -8.36
C LEU A 65 -4.77 -15.17 -9.25
N ASN A 66 -6.01 -15.06 -9.74
CA ASN A 66 -6.63 -16.06 -10.59
C ASN A 66 -6.32 -15.86 -12.09
N GLU A 67 -5.54 -14.83 -12.42
CA GLU A 67 -5.26 -14.40 -13.80
C GLU A 67 -6.55 -14.16 -14.61
N THR A 68 -7.63 -13.72 -13.95
CA THR A 68 -8.90 -13.41 -14.59
C THR A 68 -8.90 -11.97 -15.12
N PRO A 69 -9.74 -11.64 -16.11
CA PRO A 69 -9.85 -10.29 -16.62
C PRO A 69 -10.24 -9.32 -15.50
N THR A 70 -9.37 -8.35 -15.21
CA THR A 70 -9.65 -7.28 -14.26
C THR A 70 -10.27 -6.06 -14.96
N GLU A 71 -11.12 -5.33 -14.25
CA GLU A 71 -11.60 -4.01 -14.71
C GLU A 71 -10.50 -2.93 -14.70
N LEU A 72 -9.35 -3.21 -14.08
CA LEU A 72 -8.22 -2.30 -14.05
C LEU A 72 -7.65 -2.10 -15.46
N HIS A 73 -7.26 -0.86 -15.76
CA HIS A 73 -6.40 -0.60 -16.92
C HIS A 73 -5.07 -1.35 -16.76
N LYS A 74 -4.51 -1.88 -17.86
CA LYS A 74 -3.29 -2.72 -17.83
C LYS A 74 -2.12 -2.10 -17.08
N SER A 75 -1.95 -0.78 -17.17
CA SER A 75 -0.89 -0.08 -16.42
C SER A 75 -1.13 -0.09 -14.91
N SER A 76 -2.38 0.02 -14.47
CA SER A 76 -2.76 -0.01 -13.06
C SER A 76 -2.62 -1.41 -12.47
N GLU A 77 -2.97 -2.45 -13.23
CA GLU A 77 -2.71 -3.84 -12.85
C GLU A 77 -1.21 -4.11 -12.68
N TYR A 78 -0.39 -3.65 -13.63
CA TYR A 78 1.07 -3.76 -13.56
C TYR A 78 1.64 -3.06 -12.31
N ILE A 79 1.21 -1.82 -12.05
CA ILE A 79 1.67 -1.04 -10.88
C ILE A 79 1.25 -1.74 -9.59
N LEU A 80 0.01 -2.22 -9.49
CA LEU A 80 -0.48 -2.93 -8.31
C LEU A 80 0.34 -4.20 -8.05
N LYS A 81 0.64 -5.00 -9.09
CA LYS A 81 1.52 -6.17 -8.97
C LYS A 81 2.89 -5.79 -8.42
N LYS A 82 3.51 -4.73 -8.94
CA LYS A 82 4.82 -4.26 -8.48
C LYS A 82 4.80 -3.76 -7.03
N GLN A 83 3.77 -3.02 -6.65
CA GLN A 83 3.60 -2.56 -5.27
C GLN A 83 3.41 -3.74 -4.31
N LEU A 84 2.61 -4.75 -4.68
CA LEU A 84 2.43 -5.97 -3.88
C LEU A 84 3.74 -6.77 -3.73
N GLU A 85 4.57 -6.83 -4.78
CA GLU A 85 5.89 -7.48 -4.72
C GLU A 85 6.88 -6.77 -3.76
N GLU A 86 6.76 -5.45 -3.60
CA GLU A 86 7.61 -4.65 -2.69
C GLU A 86 7.10 -4.61 -1.24
N ALA A 87 5.85 -5.00 -0.99
CA ALA A 87 5.21 -4.85 0.30
C ALA A 87 5.83 -5.78 1.36
N ASP A 88 6.16 -5.22 2.52
CA ASP A 88 6.46 -6.01 3.71
C ASP A 88 5.16 -6.56 4.33
N ILE A 89 4.07 -5.78 4.22
CA ILE A 89 2.73 -6.13 4.73
C ILE A 89 1.70 -5.84 3.64
N ILE A 90 0.89 -6.85 3.30
CA ILE A 90 -0.27 -6.69 2.43
C ILE A 90 -1.52 -6.66 3.31
N VAL A 91 -2.29 -5.58 3.22
CA VAL A 91 -3.54 -5.41 3.98
C VAL A 91 -4.72 -5.51 3.02
N ILE A 92 -5.57 -6.51 3.24
CA ILE A 92 -6.83 -6.64 2.51
C ILE A 92 -7.86 -5.71 3.17
N ASN A 93 -8.24 -4.66 2.46
CA ASN A 93 -9.22 -3.65 2.93
C ASN A 93 -10.58 -3.86 2.25
N LYS A 94 -11.62 -3.17 2.70
CA LYS A 94 -13.00 -3.27 2.17
C LYS A 94 -13.64 -4.65 2.35
N LEU A 95 -13.34 -5.30 3.47
CA LEU A 95 -13.90 -6.63 3.78
C LEU A 95 -15.42 -6.60 3.96
N ASP A 96 -16.01 -5.42 4.22
CA ASP A 96 -17.45 -5.19 4.25
C ASP A 96 -18.14 -5.55 2.92
N LEU A 97 -17.43 -5.45 1.78
CA LEU A 97 -17.97 -5.82 0.47
C LEU A 97 -18.16 -7.34 0.30
N LEU A 98 -17.37 -8.15 1.03
CA LEU A 98 -17.42 -9.62 0.93
C LEU A 98 -18.65 -10.22 1.61
N VAL A 99 -19.24 -9.51 2.58
CA VAL A 99 -20.41 -10.00 3.35
C VAL A 99 -21.67 -10.07 2.48
N THR A 100 -21.70 -9.37 1.34
CA THR A 100 -22.90 -9.29 0.50
C THR A 100 -23.00 -10.46 -0.49
N GLU A 101 -21.91 -11.14 -0.83
CA GLU A 101 -21.89 -12.23 -1.83
C GLU A 101 -22.17 -13.63 -1.25
N THR A 102 -22.03 -13.84 0.06
CA THR A 102 -22.16 -15.19 0.65
C THR A 102 -23.61 -15.63 0.88
N LEU A 103 -24.60 -14.72 0.82
CA LEU A 103 -25.99 -15.08 1.14
C LEU A 103 -26.79 -15.69 -0.04
N GLU A 104 -26.25 -15.76 -1.25
CA GLU A 104 -26.96 -16.35 -2.40
C GLU A 104 -26.35 -17.68 -2.92
N SER A 105 -25.15 -18.07 -2.48
CA SER A 105 -24.44 -19.24 -3.01
C SER A 105 -24.56 -20.52 -2.17
N ASP A 106 -25.12 -20.47 -0.96
CA ASP A 106 -25.28 -21.63 -0.06
C ASP A 106 -26.53 -22.49 -0.30
N SER A 107 -27.29 -22.28 -1.39
CA SER A 107 -28.50 -23.08 -1.70
C SER A 107 -28.25 -24.43 -2.41
N TYR A 108 -27.00 -24.86 -2.57
CA TYR A 108 -26.64 -26.07 -3.32
C TYR A 108 -26.00 -27.19 -2.49
N TYR A 109 -26.48 -27.44 -1.28
CA TYR A 109 -26.31 -28.75 -0.63
C TYR A 109 -27.56 -29.10 0.20
N THR A 110 -28.54 -29.73 -0.45
CA THR A 110 -29.53 -30.63 0.19
C THR A 110 -29.47 -31.96 -0.54
#